data_AF-A0A952GXI0-F1
#
_entry.id   AF-A0A952GXI0-F1
#
_cell.length_a   1.000
_cell.length_b   1.000
_cell.length_c   1.000
_cell.angle_alpha   90.00
_cell.angle_beta   90.00
_cell.angle_gamma   90.00
#
_symmetry.space_group_name_H-M   'P 1'
#
loop_
_entity.id
_entity.type
_entity.pdbx_description
1 polymer ?
#
loop_
_entity_poly.entity_id
_entity_poly.type
_entity_poly.pdbx_seq_one_letter_code
_entity_poly.pdbx_strand_id
1 'polypeptide(L)'
;AELYTRVCKNWPRGDVPADFYKIPPAPSPVLVMSGGADPATPPRHGERVAQALAVGHPERVQHLVVPESGHGVMAVGCVRDLLFRFIDAKNDAQALPDSFKADAACATRIPRPPAFQPVQGGTAK
;
A
#
# COMPACT_ATOMS: atom_id res chain seq x y z
N ALA A 1 -12.91 19.99 -9.18
CA ALA A 1 -11.58 20.57 -9.48
C ALA A 1 -11.49 22.04 -9.08
N GLU A 2 -12.48 22.88 -9.40
CA GLU A 2 -12.47 24.34 -9.13
C GLU A 2 -12.21 24.72 -7.67
N LEU A 3 -12.75 23.97 -6.71
CA LEU A 3 -12.48 24.17 -5.28
C LEU A 3 -10.98 24.08 -4.98
N TYR A 4 -10.31 23.01 -5.45
CA TYR A 4 -8.88 22.83 -5.26
C TYR A 4 -8.08 23.93 -5.94
N THR A 5 -8.44 24.33 -7.16
CA THR A 5 -7.78 25.46 -7.85
C THR A 5 -7.88 26.76 -7.04
N ARG A 6 -9.05 27.06 -6.48
CA ARG A 6 -9.28 28.26 -5.67
C ARG A 6 -8.45 28.26 -4.39
N VAL A 7 -8.43 27.14 -3.70
CA VAL A 7 -7.70 26.98 -2.43
C VAL A 7 -6.18 26.99 -2.70
N CYS A 8 -5.70 26.22 -3.67
CA CYS A 8 -4.27 26.11 -3.98
C CYS A 8 -3.68 27.39 -4.60
N LYS A 9 -4.49 28.27 -5.21
CA LYS A 9 -4.02 29.53 -5.82
C LYS A 9 -3.27 30.42 -4.82
N ASN A 10 -3.75 30.46 -3.58
CA ASN A 10 -3.22 31.33 -2.52
C ASN A 10 -2.35 30.56 -1.52
N TRP A 11 -2.18 29.25 -1.70
CA TRP A 11 -1.35 28.44 -0.81
C TRP A 11 0.14 28.76 -1.07
N PRO A 12 0.94 29.11 -0.04
CA PRO A 12 2.35 29.37 -0.20
C PRO A 12 3.07 28.19 -0.84
N ARG A 13 3.91 28.47 -1.85
CA ARG A 13 4.78 27.46 -2.47
C ARG A 13 6.13 27.50 -1.77
N GLY A 14 6.63 26.34 -1.38
CA GLY A 14 8.01 26.18 -0.94
C GLY A 14 8.91 25.85 -2.13
N ASP A 15 10.18 26.24 -2.03
CA ASP A 15 11.22 25.73 -2.91
C ASP A 15 11.54 24.29 -2.50
N VAL A 16 11.65 23.41 -3.49
CA VAL A 16 12.01 22.00 -3.28
C VAL A 16 13.29 21.69 -4.05
N PRO A 17 14.12 20.74 -3.58
CA PRO A 17 15.28 20.28 -4.34
C PRO A 17 14.89 19.78 -5.73
N ALA A 18 15.80 19.86 -6.70
CA ALA A 18 15.56 19.43 -8.09
C ALA A 18 15.10 17.96 -8.20
N ASP A 19 15.47 17.13 -7.23
CA ASP A 19 15.13 15.70 -7.19
C ASP A 19 13.85 15.39 -6.41
N PHE A 20 13.14 16.39 -5.87
CA PHE A 20 11.94 16.18 -5.05
C PHE A 20 10.85 15.36 -5.75
N TYR A 21 10.72 15.50 -7.08
CA TYR A 21 9.72 14.78 -7.88
C TYR A 21 10.26 13.48 -8.50
N LYS A 22 11.45 13.03 -8.09
CA LYS A 22 12.07 11.79 -8.56
C LYS A 22 12.01 10.73 -7.46
N ILE A 23 11.77 9.49 -7.88
CA ILE A 23 11.85 8.32 -7.00
C ILE A 23 13.10 7.55 -7.41
N PRO A 24 14.19 7.59 -6.62
CA PRO A 24 15.39 6.82 -6.91
C PRO A 24 15.15 5.32 -6.66
N PRO A 25 15.99 4.44 -7.24
CA PRO A 25 16.01 3.03 -6.84
C PRO A 25 16.12 2.85 -5.32
N ALA A 26 15.45 1.84 -4.79
CA ALA A 26 15.48 1.57 -3.35
C ALA A 26 16.84 0.97 -2.92
N PRO A 27 17.51 1.52 -1.88
CA PRO A 27 18.74 0.95 -1.37
C PRO A 27 18.52 -0.32 -0.53
N SER A 28 17.28 -0.57 -0.09
CA SER A 28 16.85 -1.68 0.77
C SER A 28 15.53 -2.27 0.28
N PRO A 29 15.12 -3.46 0.76
CA PRO A 29 13.84 -4.08 0.41
C PRO A 29 12.65 -3.17 0.67
N VAL A 30 11.64 -3.24 -0.21
CA VAL A 30 10.40 -2.47 -0.13
C VAL A 30 9.19 -3.36 -0.35
N LEU A 31 8.30 -3.38 0.64
CA LEU A 31 6.96 -3.94 0.51
C LEU A 31 5.96 -2.81 0.22
N VAL A 32 5.53 -2.68 -1.04
CA VAL A 32 4.45 -1.77 -1.44
C VAL A 32 3.12 -2.49 -1.24
N MET A 33 2.15 -1.84 -0.60
CA MET A 33 0.84 -2.44 -0.33
C MET A 33 -0.30 -1.60 -0.90
N SER A 34 -1.31 -2.23 -1.50
CA SER A 34 -2.49 -1.52 -2.03
C SER A 34 -3.77 -2.31 -1.81
N GLY A 35 -4.87 -1.59 -1.56
CA GLY A 35 -6.21 -2.14 -1.69
C GLY A 35 -6.68 -2.06 -3.14
N GLY A 36 -7.23 -3.14 -3.68
CA GLY A 36 -7.74 -3.20 -5.05
C GLY A 36 -8.95 -2.29 -5.28
N ALA A 37 -9.76 -2.08 -4.25
CA ALA A 37 -10.92 -1.21 -4.26
C ALA A 37 -10.65 0.18 -3.63
N ASP A 38 -9.38 0.56 -3.44
CA ASP A 38 -9.00 1.85 -2.84
C ASP A 38 -9.27 3.03 -3.80
N PRO A 39 -10.17 3.96 -3.45
CA PRO A 39 -10.47 5.12 -4.30
C PRO A 39 -9.45 6.26 -4.13
N ALA A 40 -8.71 6.31 -3.03
CA ALA A 40 -7.78 7.38 -2.69
C ALA A 40 -6.37 7.10 -3.23
N THR A 41 -5.84 5.90 -2.98
CA THR A 41 -4.52 5.45 -3.47
C THR A 41 -4.63 4.10 -4.21
N PRO A 42 -5.32 4.06 -5.36
CA PRO A 42 -5.53 2.82 -6.12
C PRO A 42 -4.23 2.14 -6.56
N PRO A 43 -4.27 0.83 -6.86
CA PRO A 43 -3.08 0.01 -7.14
C PRO A 43 -2.15 0.57 -8.22
N ARG A 44 -2.70 1.28 -9.22
CA ARG A 44 -1.90 1.94 -10.26
C ARG A 44 -0.85 2.92 -9.72
N HIS A 45 -1.06 3.50 -8.53
CA HIS A 45 -0.09 4.38 -7.89
C HIS A 45 1.02 3.56 -7.22
N GLY A 46 0.66 2.48 -6.52
CA GLY A 46 1.61 1.52 -5.98
C GLY A 46 2.49 0.90 -7.07
N GLU A 47 1.91 0.51 -8.21
CA GLU A 47 2.63 -0.05 -9.36
C GLU A 47 3.71 0.92 -9.88
N ARG A 48 3.35 2.20 -10.10
CA ARG A 48 4.32 3.22 -10.57
C ARG A 48 5.46 3.43 -9.59
N VAL A 49 5.16 3.47 -8.29
CA VAL A 49 6.17 3.63 -7.24
C VAL A 49 7.05 2.38 -7.17
N ALA A 50 6.47 1.19 -7.21
CA ALA A 50 7.20 -0.07 -7.19
C ALA A 50 8.17 -0.18 -8.38
N GLN A 51 7.71 0.14 -9.59
CA GLN A 51 8.55 0.15 -10.79
C GLN A 51 9.74 1.10 -10.66
N ALA A 52 9.53 2.31 -10.14
CA ALA A 52 10.62 3.28 -9.96
C ALA A 52 11.64 2.82 -8.89
N LEU A 53 11.16 2.27 -7.78
CA LEU A 53 12.00 1.74 -6.70
C LEU A 53 12.79 0.48 -7.13
N ALA A 54 12.24 -0.31 -8.03
CA ALA A 54 12.79 -1.58 -8.50
C ALA A 54 13.92 -1.44 -9.54
N VAL A 55 14.21 -0.24 -10.02
CA VAL A 55 15.21 -0.01 -11.07
C VAL A 55 16.57 -0.59 -10.64
N GLY A 56 17.09 -1.55 -11.41
CA GLY A 56 18.35 -2.24 -11.13
C GLY A 56 18.27 -3.41 -10.13
N HIS A 57 17.22 -3.47 -9.31
CA HIS A 57 17.03 -4.47 -8.26
C HIS A 57 15.56 -4.90 -8.11
N PRO A 58 14.96 -5.55 -9.13
CA PRO A 58 13.55 -5.94 -9.10
C PRO A 58 13.21 -6.92 -7.97
N GLU A 59 14.18 -7.71 -7.51
CA GLU A 59 14.04 -8.64 -6.39
C GLU A 59 13.80 -7.93 -5.04
N ARG A 60 14.17 -6.65 -4.91
CA ARG A 60 14.03 -5.88 -3.67
C ARG A 60 12.65 -5.27 -3.49
N VAL A 61 11.78 -5.31 -4.49
CA VAL A 61 10.49 -4.63 -4.42
C VAL A 61 9.37 -5.63 -4.67
N GLN A 62 8.47 -5.74 -3.70
CA GLN A 62 7.26 -6.53 -3.84
C GLN A 62 6.03 -5.61 -3.70
N HIS A 63 5.20 -5.59 -4.73
CA HIS A 63 3.88 -4.95 -4.67
C HIS A 63 2.83 -6.01 -4.31
N LEU A 64 2.19 -5.84 -3.15
CA LEU A 64 1.10 -6.67 -2.65
C LEU A 64 -0.23 -5.95 -2.83
N VAL A 65 -1.13 -6.55 -3.60
CA VAL A 65 -2.50 -6.05 -3.78
C VAL A 65 -3.48 -6.94 -3.04
N VAL A 66 -4.35 -6.33 -2.23
CA VAL A 66 -5.49 -6.99 -1.57
C VAL A 66 -6.77 -6.63 -2.36
N PRO A 67 -7.25 -7.49 -3.27
CA PRO A 67 -8.19 -7.08 -4.32
C PRO A 67 -9.48 -6.44 -3.79
N GLU A 68 -10.05 -7.00 -2.72
CA GLU A 68 -11.34 -6.59 -2.19
C GLU A 68 -11.27 -5.57 -1.05
N SER A 69 -10.08 -5.07 -0.72
CA SER A 69 -9.88 -4.06 0.32
C SER A 69 -9.79 -2.64 -0.23
N GLY A 70 -10.25 -1.68 0.56
CA GLY A 70 -10.13 -0.25 0.29
C GLY A 70 -8.81 0.36 0.78
N HIS A 71 -8.85 1.62 1.19
CA HIS A 71 -7.66 2.35 1.64
C HIS A 71 -7.08 1.79 2.95
N GLY A 72 -5.76 1.56 2.98
CA GLY A 72 -5.03 1.04 4.12
C GLY A 72 -5.25 -0.45 4.36
N VAL A 73 -4.27 -1.27 4.01
CA VAL A 73 -4.40 -2.76 4.08
C VAL A 73 -3.50 -3.43 5.12
N MET A 74 -2.66 -2.67 5.82
CA MET A 74 -1.63 -3.20 6.74
C MET A 74 -2.19 -4.11 7.83
N ALA A 75 -3.39 -3.81 8.35
CA ALA A 75 -4.01 -4.58 9.43
C ALA A 75 -5.02 -5.63 8.94
N VAL A 76 -5.16 -5.84 7.63
CA VAL A 76 -6.24 -6.65 7.07
C VAL A 76 -5.84 -8.11 6.94
N GLY A 77 -6.52 -8.99 7.68
CA GLY A 77 -6.33 -10.44 7.59
C GLY A 77 -4.86 -10.85 7.75
N CYS A 78 -4.38 -11.69 6.84
CA CYS A 78 -3.00 -12.18 6.85
C CYS A 78 -1.94 -11.12 6.50
N VAL A 79 -2.33 -9.96 5.93
CA VAL A 79 -1.39 -8.92 5.51
C VAL A 79 -0.60 -8.39 6.69
N ARG A 80 -1.23 -8.34 7.87
CA ARG A 80 -0.57 -7.97 9.12
C ARG A 80 0.63 -8.88 9.42
N ASP A 81 0.47 -10.19 9.25
CA ASP A 81 1.54 -11.15 9.53
C ASP A 81 2.65 -11.12 8.46
N LEU A 82 2.31 -10.75 7.21
CA LEU A 82 3.29 -10.49 6.15
C LEU A 82 4.12 -9.23 6.45
N LEU A 83 3.46 -8.17 6.92
CA LEU A 83 4.12 -6.93 7.35
C LEU A 83 5.11 -7.19 8.48
N PHE A 84 4.69 -7.90 9.53
CA PHE A 84 5.58 -8.23 10.64
C PHE A 84 6.77 -9.08 10.18
N ARG A 85 6.56 -10.10 9.34
CA ARG A 85 7.65 -10.89 8.77
C ARG A 85 8.65 -10.04 7.97
N PHE A 86 8.15 -9.08 7.19
CA PHE A 86 9.00 -8.15 6.43
C PHE A 86 9.83 -7.25 7.34
N ILE A 87 9.22 -6.66 8.38
CA ILE A 87 9.90 -5.74 9.31
C ILE A 87 10.85 -6.47 10.28
N ASP A 88 10.48 -7.66 10.74
CA ASP A 88 11.24 -8.44 11.73
C ASP A 88 12.40 -9.23 11.11
N ALA A 89 12.54 -9.20 9.78
CA ALA A 89 13.64 -9.82 9.06
C ALA A 89 14.99 -9.36 9.64
N LYS A 90 15.93 -10.29 9.84
CA LYS A 90 17.21 -9.97 10.49
C LYS A 90 18.15 -9.19 9.56
N ASN A 91 17.91 -9.22 8.26
CA ASN A 91 18.66 -8.50 7.25
C ASN A 91 17.81 -8.39 5.96
N ASP A 92 18.28 -7.53 5.05
CA ASP A 92 17.61 -7.24 3.78
C ASP A 92 17.35 -8.48 2.92
N ALA A 93 18.26 -9.46 2.90
CA ALA A 93 18.10 -10.69 2.12
C ALA A 93 16.94 -11.58 2.63
N GLN A 94 16.52 -11.40 3.89
CA GLN A 94 15.44 -12.15 4.52
C GLN A 94 14.10 -11.41 4.51
N ALA A 95 14.05 -10.14 4.12
CA ALA A 95 12.82 -9.34 4.16
C ALA A 95 11.84 -9.74 3.05
N LEU A 96 12.34 -10.05 1.86
CA LEU A 96 11.57 -10.51 0.69
C LEU A 96 12.18 -11.78 0.10
N PRO A 97 12.12 -12.93 0.80
CA PRO A 97 12.61 -14.19 0.26
C PRO A 97 11.77 -14.63 -0.95
N ASP A 98 12.32 -15.52 -1.78
CA ASP A 98 11.58 -16.07 -2.95
C ASP A 98 10.22 -16.70 -2.58
N SER A 99 10.11 -17.23 -1.35
CA SER A 99 8.88 -17.81 -0.81
C SER A 99 7.80 -16.76 -0.48
N PHE A 100 8.15 -15.47 -0.39
CA PHE A 100 7.23 -14.41 0.02
C PHE A 100 5.98 -14.35 -0.86
N LYS A 101 6.11 -14.61 -2.17
CA LYS A 101 4.97 -14.63 -3.10
C LYS A 101 3.95 -15.72 -2.76
N ALA A 102 4.42 -16.89 -2.35
CA ALA A 102 3.55 -17.98 -1.92
C ALA A 102 2.85 -17.62 -0.60
N ASP A 103 3.59 -17.05 0.35
CA ASP A 103 3.04 -16.55 1.62
C ASP A 103 1.98 -15.46 1.42
N ALA A 104 2.23 -14.57 0.45
CA ALA A 104 1.35 -13.46 0.11
C ALA A 104 0.07 -13.88 -0.63
N ALA A 105 -0.04 -15.14 -1.09
CA ALA A 105 -1.21 -15.62 -1.82
C ALA A 105 -2.51 -15.51 -0.98
N CYS A 106 -2.40 -15.52 0.35
CA CYS A 106 -3.53 -15.31 1.25
C CYS A 106 -4.24 -13.96 1.03
N ALA A 107 -3.52 -12.91 0.61
CA ALA A 107 -4.08 -11.59 0.37
C ALA A 107 -5.14 -11.58 -0.75
N THR A 108 -5.03 -12.50 -1.71
CA THR A 108 -5.99 -12.63 -2.82
C THR A 108 -7.33 -13.24 -2.40
N ARG A 109 -7.38 -13.86 -1.21
CA ARG A 109 -8.56 -14.56 -0.69
C ARG A 109 -9.30 -13.78 0.39
N ILE A 110 -8.81 -12.58 0.75
CA ILE A 110 -9.48 -11.71 1.70
C ILE A 110 -10.77 -11.20 1.05
N PRO A 111 -11.96 -11.51 1.62
CA PRO A 111 -13.22 -11.08 1.03
C PRO A 111 -13.46 -9.59 1.26
N ARG A 112 -14.35 -9.00 0.46
CA ARG A 112 -14.82 -7.63 0.69
C ARG A 112 -15.49 -7.53 2.05
N PRO A 113 -15.19 -6.50 2.87
CA PRO A 113 -15.96 -6.26 4.07
C PRO A 113 -17.45 -6.08 3.71
N PRO A 114 -18.37 -6.61 4.53
CA PRO A 114 -19.78 -6.35 4.32
C PRO A 114 -20.06 -4.84 4.42
N ALA A 115 -21.19 -4.41 3.88
CA ALA A 115 -21.66 -3.05 4.10
C ALA A 115 -21.70 -2.75 5.60
N PHE A 116 -21.23 -1.57 5.98
CA PHE A 116 -21.31 -1.11 7.36
C PHE A 116 -22.77 -1.17 7.82
N GLN A 117 -23.03 -1.94 8.87
CA GLN A 117 -24.30 -1.96 9.56
C GLN A 117 -24.16 -1.13 10.83
N PRO A 118 -24.88 -0.01 10.97
CA PRO A 118 -24.91 0.70 12.25
C PRO A 118 -25.47 -0.22 13.34
N VAL A 119 -25.16 0.09 14.61
CA VAL A 119 -25.75 -0.63 15.75
C VAL A 119 -27.27 -0.62 15.60
N GLN A 120 -27.84 -1.81 15.42
CA GLN A 120 -29.29 -1.98 15.30
C GLN A 120 -29.87 -1.93 16.71
N GLY A 121 -30.94 -1.15 16.91
CA GLY A 121 -31.66 -1.14 18.18
C GLY A 121 -32.20 -2.54 18.47
N GLY A 122 -31.91 -3.09 19.65
CA GLY A 122 -32.46 -4.37 20.06
C GLY A 122 -33.99 -4.28 20.13
N THR A 123 -34.68 -5.21 19.49
CA THR A 123 -36.09 -5.46 19.79
C THR A 123 -36.17 -5.94 21.23
N ALA A 124 -36.72 -5.12 22.12
CA ALA A 124 -37.14 -5.56 23.44
C ALA A 124 -38.04 -6.79 23.26
N LYS A 125 -37.68 -7.91 23.91
CA LYS A 125 -38.58 -9.05 24.10
C LYS A 125 -39.59 -8.72 25.19
#